data_AF-L7LFW9-F1
#
_entry.id   AF-L7LFW9-F1
#
_cell.length_a   1.000
_cell.length_b   1.000
_cell.length_c   1.000
_cell.angle_alpha   90.00
_cell.angle_beta   90.00
_cell.angle_gamma   90.00
#
_symmetry.space_group_name_H-M   'P 1'
#
loop_
_entity.id
_entity.type
_entity.pdbx_description
1 polymer ?
#
loop_
_entity_poly.entity_id
_entity_poly.type
_entity_poly.pdbx_seq_one_letter_code
_entity_poly.pdbx_strand_id
1 'polypeptide(L)'
;MRHIALVSLPTCFLFLELRTAETSVRVATPGSIVIYRTRRCATVAHMIIGRRTRWRVLAAMGAIVAGTSSLAGCGDRSSTPDADPAKLVGKTYLSTEVQGPQIPGGGPLLLAFGKGTISANAGCNGHGGAVAFTGGVLTTGNLVGTMMACPPPRDGADRWVTDLFGSPLSWHLDGTTLTLQRGDRKVMLAERRERPVVGTRWRVSALVTDAAVSTSAALENSKPYFEIAGDGAFAGSTGCNRMTGRARVDGDRIHLSPIATTRRACDPETADVERTVLAALRDEVIVEVDGDEMRLTNAANRAVGLRLTASGIA
;
A
#
# COMPACT_ATOMS: atom_id res chain seq x y z
N MET A 1 -53.22 17.88 32.55
CA MET A 1 -52.60 16.84 33.39
C MET A 1 -51.71 15.96 32.53
N ARG A 2 -50.45 15.80 32.99
CA ARG A 2 -49.53 14.66 32.82
C ARG A 2 -49.10 14.23 31.40
N HIS A 3 -47.85 14.59 31.14
CA HIS A 3 -46.85 13.97 30.26
C HIS A 3 -46.77 12.44 30.38
N ILE A 4 -46.48 11.76 29.27
CA ILE A 4 -45.73 10.50 29.25
C ILE A 4 -44.76 10.52 28.06
N ALA A 5 -43.48 10.37 28.39
CA ALA A 5 -42.36 10.18 27.49
C ALA A 5 -42.27 8.71 27.03
N LEU A 6 -41.80 8.48 25.80
CA LEU A 6 -41.37 7.16 25.34
C LEU A 6 -39.87 7.21 25.07
N VAL A 7 -39.14 6.52 25.94
CA VAL A 7 -37.72 6.20 25.86
C VAL A 7 -37.55 5.12 24.79
N SER A 8 -36.72 5.38 23.78
CA SER A 8 -36.17 4.35 22.89
C SER A 8 -34.70 4.18 23.22
N LEU A 9 -34.35 3.00 23.72
CA LEU A 9 -32.99 2.51 23.91
C LEU A 9 -32.72 1.40 22.86
N PRO A 10 -31.44 1.02 22.68
CA PRO A 10 -30.77 0.86 21.39
C PRO A 10 -30.66 -0.60 20.98
N THR A 11 -30.29 -0.90 19.74
CA THR A 11 -29.42 -2.06 19.47
C THR A 11 -28.87 -2.10 18.03
N CYS A 12 -27.53 -2.15 17.99
CA CYS A 12 -26.75 -3.17 17.30
C CYS A 12 -27.19 -3.61 15.90
N PHE A 13 -26.42 -3.17 14.91
CA PHE A 13 -26.26 -3.88 13.65
C PHE A 13 -25.46 -5.17 13.89
N LEU A 14 -26.13 -6.31 13.69
CA LEU A 14 -25.52 -7.63 13.56
C LEU A 14 -25.13 -7.83 12.09
N PHE A 15 -23.85 -8.12 11.83
CA PHE A 15 -23.34 -8.50 10.51
C PHE A 15 -23.85 -9.90 10.14
N LEU A 16 -24.46 -10.03 8.96
CA LEU A 16 -24.90 -11.31 8.38
C LEU A 16 -23.80 -11.79 7.42
N GLU A 17 -23.12 -12.87 7.79
CA GLU A 17 -22.27 -13.64 6.89
C GLU A 17 -23.16 -14.65 6.14
N LEU A 18 -23.42 -14.39 4.85
CA LEU A 18 -24.16 -15.30 3.98
C LEU A 18 -23.24 -16.44 3.54
N ARG A 19 -23.33 -17.60 4.19
CA ARG A 19 -22.93 -18.89 3.59
C ARG A 19 -24.17 -19.59 3.05
N THR A 20 -24.03 -20.01 1.81
CA THR A 20 -24.98 -20.72 0.96
C THR A 20 -25.55 -21.98 1.61
N ALA A 21 -26.86 -22.03 1.79
CA ALA A 21 -27.62 -23.28 1.86
C ALA A 21 -29.02 -23.02 1.31
N GLU A 22 -29.42 -23.86 0.35
CA GLU A 22 -30.71 -23.84 -0.36
C GLU A 22 -31.88 -23.78 0.62
N THR A 23 -32.81 -22.85 0.45
CA THR A 23 -34.14 -22.99 1.03
C THR A 23 -35.18 -22.28 0.18
N SER A 24 -36.13 -23.06 -0.32
CA SER A 24 -37.30 -22.62 -1.09
C SER A 24 -38.14 -21.59 -0.31
N VAL A 25 -38.32 -20.41 -0.88
CA VAL A 25 -39.22 -19.38 -0.34
C VAL A 25 -40.65 -19.68 -0.77
N ARG A 26 -41.55 -20.00 0.18
CA ARG A 26 -42.99 -19.86 -0.02
C ARG A 26 -43.42 -18.49 0.52
N VAL A 27 -44.01 -17.68 -0.36
CA VAL A 27 -44.55 -16.34 -0.05
C VAL A 27 -45.76 -16.50 0.86
N ALA A 28 -45.72 -15.97 2.07
CA ALA A 28 -46.86 -15.89 2.99
C ALA A 28 -47.47 -14.48 2.96
N THR A 29 -48.78 -14.41 2.74
CA THR A 29 -49.60 -13.19 2.68
C THR A 29 -49.75 -12.51 4.05
N PRO A 30 -50.10 -11.21 4.10
CA PRO A 30 -50.15 -10.44 5.35
C PRO A 30 -51.28 -10.94 6.26
N GLY A 31 -50.96 -11.23 7.53
CA GLY A 31 -51.95 -11.58 8.56
C GLY A 31 -51.71 -12.90 9.32
N SER A 32 -50.60 -13.61 9.09
CA SER A 32 -50.32 -14.89 9.76
C SER A 32 -49.30 -14.74 10.88
N ILE A 33 -49.69 -15.08 12.12
CA ILE A 33 -48.80 -15.17 13.29
C ILE A 33 -48.08 -16.52 13.26
N VAL A 34 -46.75 -16.50 13.19
CA VAL A 34 -45.92 -17.72 13.31
C VAL A 34 -45.43 -17.84 14.75
N ILE A 35 -45.88 -18.90 15.44
CA ILE A 35 -45.49 -19.24 16.82
C ILE A 35 -44.34 -20.25 16.76
N TYR A 36 -43.14 -19.87 17.22
CA TYR A 36 -42.05 -20.84 17.44
C TYR A 36 -42.04 -21.30 18.90
N ARG A 37 -42.14 -22.62 19.11
CA ARG A 37 -42.18 -23.27 20.44
C ARG A 37 -40.85 -23.99 20.66
N THR A 38 -39.99 -23.48 21.54
CA THR A 38 -38.71 -24.12 21.91
C THR A 38 -38.91 -25.15 23.03
N ARG A 39 -38.53 -26.41 22.81
CA ARG A 39 -38.51 -27.47 23.85
C ARG A 39 -37.10 -27.62 24.47
N ARG A 40 -37.13 -27.91 25.78
CA ARG A 40 -36.08 -27.98 26.83
C ARG A 40 -34.92 -28.97 26.61
N CYS A 41 -33.82 -28.76 27.35
CA CYS A 41 -33.21 -29.65 28.39
C CYS A 41 -31.69 -29.37 28.52
N ALA A 42 -30.96 -29.62 29.61
CA ALA A 42 -31.16 -29.75 31.06
C ALA A 42 -29.74 -29.96 31.65
N THR A 43 -29.44 -29.35 32.79
CA THR A 43 -28.18 -29.43 33.54
C THR A 43 -28.01 -30.78 34.23
N VAL A 44 -26.80 -31.37 34.22
CA VAL A 44 -26.41 -32.44 35.15
C VAL A 44 -24.98 -32.21 35.66
N ALA A 45 -24.87 -31.92 36.95
CA ALA A 45 -23.67 -32.10 37.75
C ALA A 45 -23.74 -33.50 38.39
N HIS A 46 -22.61 -34.20 38.50
CA HIS A 46 -22.51 -35.42 39.33
C HIS A 46 -21.19 -35.52 40.09
N MET A 47 -21.33 -36.27 41.17
CA MET A 47 -20.65 -36.25 42.45
C MET A 47 -19.64 -37.40 42.56
N ILE A 48 -18.67 -37.22 43.46
CA ILE A 48 -17.57 -38.13 43.81
C ILE A 48 -18.09 -39.36 44.57
N ILE A 49 -17.60 -40.56 44.23
CA ILE A 49 -17.42 -41.69 45.18
C ILE A 49 -16.10 -42.40 44.87
N GLY A 50 -15.27 -42.59 45.91
CA GLY A 50 -13.95 -43.19 45.82
C GLY A 50 -13.92 -44.72 45.84
N ARG A 51 -12.79 -45.27 45.39
CA ARG A 51 -12.32 -46.61 45.75
C ARG A 51 -10.84 -46.54 46.16
N ARG A 52 -10.56 -47.17 47.31
CA ARG A 52 -9.24 -47.35 47.91
C ARG A 52 -8.43 -48.35 47.09
N THR A 53 -7.19 -48.02 46.76
CA THR A 53 -6.13 -49.02 46.61
C THR A 53 -4.79 -48.42 47.04
N ARG A 54 -4.20 -49.04 48.06
CA ARG A 54 -2.85 -48.78 48.59
C ARG A 54 -1.82 -49.03 47.48
N TRP A 55 -0.66 -48.37 47.51
CA TRP A 55 0.67 -48.99 47.29
C TRP A 55 1.80 -48.04 47.74
N ARG A 56 2.44 -48.48 48.82
CA ARG A 56 3.80 -48.32 49.37
C ARG A 56 4.73 -47.20 48.86
N VAL A 57 5.12 -46.38 49.84
CA VAL A 57 6.38 -45.65 49.98
C VAL A 57 7.58 -46.60 49.91
N LEU A 58 8.61 -46.25 49.14
CA LEU A 58 10.00 -46.61 49.41
C LEU A 58 10.89 -45.42 49.03
N ALA A 59 11.53 -44.86 50.06
CA ALA A 59 12.67 -43.97 49.96
C ALA A 59 13.93 -44.78 49.65
N ALA A 60 14.84 -44.24 48.83
CA ALA A 60 16.24 -44.62 48.84
C ALA A 60 17.11 -43.42 48.41
N MET A 61 17.96 -42.99 49.33
CA MET A 61 19.13 -42.14 49.09
C MET A 61 20.13 -42.88 48.19
N GLY A 62 20.95 -42.12 47.45
CA GLY A 62 22.30 -42.59 47.14
C GLY A 62 22.94 -42.06 45.87
N ALA A 63 24.02 -41.29 46.08
CA ALA A 63 25.23 -41.19 45.27
C ALA A 63 25.30 -40.16 44.11
N ILE A 64 26.09 -39.14 44.43
CA ILE A 64 26.85 -38.20 43.61
C ILE A 64 27.54 -38.90 42.43
N VAL A 65 27.35 -38.35 41.22
CA VAL A 65 28.36 -38.41 40.15
C VAL A 65 28.47 -37.00 39.55
N ALA A 66 29.64 -36.39 39.75
CA ALA A 66 30.05 -35.18 39.05
C ALA A 66 30.31 -35.55 37.58
N GLY A 67 29.47 -35.04 36.68
CA GLY A 67 29.62 -35.19 35.24
C GLY A 67 29.44 -33.82 34.58
N THR A 68 30.56 -33.25 34.16
CA THR A 68 30.72 -31.97 33.45
C THR A 68 29.70 -31.81 32.33
N SER A 69 28.71 -30.94 32.56
CA SER A 69 27.77 -30.50 31.53
C SER A 69 28.46 -29.54 30.58
N SER A 70 28.94 -30.07 29.46
CA SER A 70 29.31 -29.25 28.31
C SER A 70 28.01 -28.75 27.68
N LEU A 71 27.57 -27.56 28.08
CA LEU A 71 26.58 -26.81 27.31
C LEU A 71 27.23 -26.47 25.97
N ALA A 72 27.06 -27.35 24.99
CA ALA A 72 27.08 -26.95 23.59
C ALA A 72 25.88 -26.03 23.39
N GLY A 73 26.09 -24.74 23.67
CA GLY A 73 25.20 -23.70 23.22
C GLY A 73 25.21 -23.74 21.71
N CYS A 74 24.21 -24.41 21.12
CA CYS A 74 23.71 -24.01 19.82
C CYS A 74 23.23 -22.58 20.00
N GLY A 75 24.14 -21.63 19.81
CA GLY A 75 23.75 -20.31 19.38
C GLY A 75 23.09 -20.51 18.04
N ASP A 76 21.79 -20.80 18.04
CA ASP A 76 20.93 -20.34 16.98
C ASP A 76 21.27 -18.87 16.85
N ARG A 77 22.04 -18.55 15.81
CA ARG A 77 22.03 -17.22 15.25
C ARG A 77 20.60 -17.07 14.75
N SER A 78 19.68 -16.76 15.68
CA SER A 78 18.61 -15.85 15.37
C SER A 78 19.33 -14.68 14.74
N SER A 79 19.31 -14.64 13.41
CA SER A 79 19.60 -13.43 12.68
C SER A 79 18.77 -12.39 13.38
N THR A 80 19.43 -11.52 14.15
CA THR A 80 18.79 -10.35 14.71
C THR A 80 18.05 -9.76 13.52
N PRO A 81 16.72 -9.62 13.58
CA PRO A 81 15.99 -8.92 12.55
C PRO A 81 16.77 -7.70 12.16
N ASP A 82 16.92 -7.47 10.87
CA ASP A 82 17.80 -6.48 10.27
C ASP A 82 17.41 -5.07 10.73
N ALA A 83 17.74 -4.76 11.98
CA ALA A 83 17.29 -3.63 12.77
C ALA A 83 18.32 -2.51 12.67
N ASP A 84 18.92 -2.36 11.50
CA ASP A 84 19.79 -1.24 11.18
C ASP A 84 18.93 -0.10 10.61
N PRO A 85 18.63 0.95 11.40
CA PRO A 85 17.83 2.07 10.92
C PRO A 85 18.54 2.86 9.82
N ALA A 86 19.87 2.72 9.68
CA ALA A 86 20.61 3.36 8.59
C ALA A 86 20.12 2.88 7.22
N LYS A 87 19.55 1.67 7.13
CA LYS A 87 18.93 1.15 5.91
C LYS A 87 17.66 1.88 5.50
N LEU A 88 17.01 2.62 6.40
CA LEU A 88 15.83 3.42 6.08
C LEU A 88 16.20 4.80 5.50
N VAL A 89 17.37 5.34 5.85
CA VAL A 89 17.78 6.70 5.52
C VAL A 89 17.87 6.89 4.00
N GLY A 90 17.30 7.98 3.50
CA GLY A 90 17.23 8.33 2.08
C GLY A 90 16.15 7.57 1.30
N LYS A 91 15.36 6.72 1.95
CA LYS A 91 14.30 5.95 1.29
C LYS A 91 12.92 6.51 1.61
N THR A 92 12.01 6.21 0.70
CA THR A 92 10.58 6.47 0.83
C THR A 92 9.84 5.14 0.86
N TYR A 93 8.77 5.06 1.63
CA TYR A 93 7.93 3.89 1.82
C TYR A 93 6.46 4.27 1.63
N LEU A 94 5.69 3.38 1.01
CA LEU A 94 4.25 3.53 0.78
C LEU A 94 3.50 2.40 1.47
N SER A 95 2.45 2.71 2.24
CA SER A 95 1.63 1.66 2.84
C SER A 95 0.93 0.83 1.77
N THR A 96 1.12 -0.48 1.83
CA THR A 96 0.45 -1.47 0.99
C THR A 96 -0.70 -2.16 1.73
N GLU A 97 -0.62 -2.22 3.06
CA GLU A 97 -1.64 -2.83 3.90
C GLU A 97 -1.74 -2.10 5.25
N VAL A 98 -2.97 -1.94 5.74
CA VAL A 98 -3.27 -1.42 7.08
C VAL A 98 -4.22 -2.38 7.78
N GLN A 99 -3.76 -2.98 8.88
CA GLN A 99 -4.59 -3.78 9.79
C GLN A 99 -4.98 -2.91 10.99
N GLY A 100 -6.25 -2.96 11.37
CA GLY A 100 -6.85 -2.07 12.37
C GLY A 100 -7.55 -0.85 11.73
N PRO A 101 -7.65 0.30 12.44
CA PRO A 101 -8.31 1.49 11.92
C PRO A 101 -7.71 1.97 10.60
N GLN A 102 -8.54 2.07 9.56
CA GLN A 102 -8.12 2.45 8.22
C GLN A 102 -7.76 3.94 8.12
N ILE A 103 -6.89 4.27 7.16
CA ILE A 103 -6.56 5.65 6.83
C ILE A 103 -7.82 6.34 6.28
N PRO A 104 -8.31 7.42 6.89
CA PRO A 104 -9.44 8.17 6.37
C PRO A 104 -9.15 8.70 4.95
N GLY A 105 -9.99 8.32 3.98
CA GLY A 105 -9.76 8.63 2.56
C GLY A 105 -8.87 7.64 1.80
N GLY A 106 -8.47 6.52 2.41
CA GLY A 106 -7.85 5.38 1.73
C GLY A 106 -6.33 5.42 1.62
N GLY A 107 -5.67 6.49 2.06
CA GLY A 107 -4.22 6.64 1.96
C GLY A 107 -3.71 6.71 0.51
N PRO A 108 -2.50 6.20 0.22
CA PRO A 108 -1.58 5.50 1.14
C PRO A 108 -0.92 6.44 2.15
N LEU A 109 -0.33 5.86 3.20
CA LEU A 109 0.66 6.53 4.03
C LEU A 109 2.00 6.55 3.27
N LEU A 110 2.49 7.74 2.95
CA LEU A 110 3.82 8.01 2.44
C LEU A 110 4.74 8.35 3.61
N LEU A 111 5.81 7.58 3.80
CA LEU A 111 6.88 7.86 4.76
C LEU A 111 8.20 8.11 4.04
N ALA A 112 8.95 9.12 4.45
CA ALA A 112 10.34 9.26 4.02
C ALA A 112 11.24 9.47 5.23
N PHE A 113 12.41 8.86 5.20
CA PHE A 113 13.40 8.95 6.28
C PHE A 113 14.61 9.73 5.78
N GLY A 114 14.89 10.85 6.44
CA GLY A 114 16.15 11.58 6.29
C GLY A 114 17.16 11.17 7.36
N LYS A 115 18.29 11.88 7.44
CA LYS A 115 19.27 11.67 8.51
C LYS A 115 18.72 12.21 9.83
N GLY A 116 18.12 11.34 10.64
CA GLY A 116 17.52 11.69 11.94
C GLY A 116 16.17 12.39 11.85
N THR A 117 15.57 12.41 10.65
CA THR A 117 14.27 13.04 10.39
C THR A 117 13.31 12.07 9.73
N ILE A 118 12.02 12.27 9.93
CA ILE A 118 10.94 11.55 9.27
C ILE A 118 9.94 12.56 8.71
N SER A 119 9.39 12.25 7.54
CA SER A 119 8.18 12.90 7.02
C SER A 119 7.09 11.86 6.79
N ALA A 120 5.84 12.24 7.07
CA ALA A 120 4.66 11.40 6.91
C ALA A 120 3.50 12.16 6.25
N ASN A 121 2.80 11.55 5.31
CA ASN A 121 1.56 12.08 4.74
C ASN A 121 0.61 10.92 4.45
N ALA A 122 -0.65 11.03 4.87
CA ALA A 122 -1.67 10.00 4.66
C ALA A 122 -2.88 10.49 3.84
N GLY A 123 -2.69 11.54 3.03
CA GLY A 123 -3.68 12.05 2.07
C GLY A 123 -4.24 13.46 2.35
N CYS A 124 -3.84 14.12 3.44
CA CYS A 124 -4.21 15.51 3.74
C CYS A 124 -2.97 16.40 3.93
N ASN A 125 -2.48 16.58 5.16
CA ASN A 125 -1.29 17.39 5.44
C ASN A 125 -0.01 16.54 5.48
N GLY A 126 1.11 17.19 5.16
CA GLY A 126 2.43 16.63 5.42
C GLY A 126 2.83 16.91 6.87
N HIS A 127 3.41 15.92 7.52
CA HIS A 127 3.94 15.96 8.89
C HIS A 127 5.44 15.69 8.85
N GLY A 128 6.23 16.35 9.68
CA GLY A 128 7.66 16.15 9.76
C GLY A 128 8.21 16.36 11.16
N GLY A 129 9.30 15.66 11.48
CA GLY A 129 9.96 15.82 12.77
C GLY A 129 11.21 14.97 12.91
N ALA A 130 11.81 15.02 14.10
CA ALA A 130 12.93 14.16 14.46
C ALA A 130 12.47 12.71 14.65
N VAL A 131 13.32 11.76 14.30
CA VAL A 131 13.11 10.33 14.56
C VAL A 131 14.34 9.70 15.20
N ALA A 132 14.10 8.85 16.18
CA ALA A 132 15.11 8.07 16.86
C ALA A 132 14.68 6.59 16.88
N PHE A 133 15.68 5.71 16.88
CA PHE A 133 15.49 4.27 16.90
C PHE A 133 16.25 3.70 18.09
N THR A 134 15.55 2.96 18.95
CA THR A 134 16.15 2.25 20.09
C THR A 134 15.76 0.78 19.99
N GLY A 135 16.65 -0.03 19.41
CA GLY A 135 16.32 -1.41 19.04
C GLY A 135 15.11 -1.45 18.10
N GLY A 136 14.12 -2.28 18.42
CA GLY A 136 12.88 -2.41 17.63
C GLY A 136 11.83 -1.32 17.89
N VAL A 137 12.16 -0.24 18.58
CA VAL A 137 11.24 0.87 18.88
C VAL A 137 11.64 2.12 18.10
N LEU A 138 10.68 2.68 17.37
CA LEU A 138 10.76 3.96 16.66
C LEU A 138 10.09 5.02 17.55
N THR A 139 10.79 6.10 17.83
CA THR A 139 10.27 7.25 18.57
C THR A 139 10.39 8.50 17.73
N THR A 140 9.28 9.21 17.54
CA THR A 140 9.29 10.53 16.90
C THR A 140 9.32 11.62 17.96
N GLY A 141 10.01 12.71 17.66
CA GLY A 141 9.80 13.98 18.37
C GLY A 141 8.42 14.55 18.04
N ASN A 142 8.21 15.83 18.37
CA ASN A 142 7.01 16.53 17.96
C ASN A 142 6.93 16.58 16.43
N LEU A 143 5.91 15.92 15.88
CA LEU A 143 5.59 16.04 14.46
C LEU A 143 4.86 17.37 14.24
N VAL A 144 5.43 18.21 13.39
CA VAL A 144 4.81 19.45 12.94
C VAL A 144 4.24 19.23 11.55
N GLY A 145 3.03 19.74 11.30
CA GLY A 145 2.37 19.57 10.02
C GLY A 145 1.82 20.88 9.47
N THR A 146 1.48 20.86 8.18
CA THR A 146 0.70 21.93 7.57
C THR A 146 -0.74 21.92 8.08
N MET A 147 -1.48 23.02 7.91
CA MET A 147 -2.86 23.18 8.39
C MET A 147 -3.84 23.41 7.23
N MET A 148 -3.72 22.62 6.16
CA MET A 148 -4.72 22.59 5.09
C MET A 148 -5.98 21.87 5.59
N ALA A 149 -7.15 22.43 5.33
CA ALA A 149 -8.40 21.72 5.56
C ALA A 149 -8.69 20.78 4.38
N CYS A 150 -8.96 19.51 4.68
CA CYS A 150 -9.39 18.53 3.67
C CYS A 150 -10.87 18.17 3.86
N PRO A 151 -11.62 17.96 2.76
CA PRO A 151 -13.00 17.50 2.86
C PRO A 151 -13.06 16.06 3.39
N PRO A 152 -14.17 15.67 4.05
CA PRO A 152 -14.41 14.27 4.42
C PRO A 152 -14.34 13.34 3.19
N PRO A 153 -13.83 12.11 3.36
CA PRO A 153 -13.38 11.50 4.61
C PRO A 153 -11.90 11.78 4.96
N ARG A 154 -11.20 12.70 4.29
CA ARG A 154 -9.74 12.93 4.50
C ARG A 154 -9.42 13.85 5.68
N ASP A 155 -10.43 14.51 6.24
CA ASP A 155 -10.34 15.37 7.41
C ASP A 155 -9.80 14.65 8.67
N GLY A 156 -9.93 13.33 8.73
CA GLY A 156 -9.35 12.50 9.80
C GLY A 156 -7.91 12.00 9.57
N ALA A 157 -7.32 12.22 8.38
CA ALA A 157 -6.05 11.59 8.00
C ALA A 157 -4.87 12.04 8.88
N ASP A 158 -4.82 13.33 9.23
CA ASP A 158 -3.72 13.88 10.04
C ASP A 158 -3.73 13.35 11.46
N ARG A 159 -4.91 13.23 12.05
CA ARG A 159 -5.08 12.60 13.37
C ARG A 159 -4.64 11.15 13.34
N TRP A 160 -5.00 10.43 12.28
CA TRP A 160 -4.60 9.04 12.10
C TRP A 160 -3.06 8.89 12.07
N VAL A 161 -2.34 9.82 11.41
CA VAL A 161 -0.87 9.86 11.37
C VAL A 161 -0.31 10.13 12.77
N THR A 162 -0.77 11.16 13.47
CA THR A 162 -0.28 11.47 14.82
C THR A 162 -0.54 10.33 15.81
N ASP A 163 -1.67 9.63 15.68
CA ASP A 163 -2.01 8.49 16.52
C ASP A 163 -1.13 7.27 16.23
N LEU A 164 -0.72 7.06 14.98
CA LEU A 164 0.20 5.97 14.60
C LEU A 164 1.59 6.19 15.21
N PHE A 165 2.10 7.42 15.18
CA PHE A 165 3.44 7.77 15.68
C PHE A 165 3.52 7.98 17.19
N GLY A 166 2.41 7.78 17.92
CA GLY A 166 2.44 7.73 19.38
C GLY A 166 3.30 6.58 19.90
N SER A 167 3.90 6.74 21.08
CA SER A 167 4.70 5.68 21.71
C SER A 167 3.85 4.63 22.47
N PRO A 168 4.31 3.37 22.58
CA PRO A 168 5.43 2.78 21.85
C PRO A 168 5.03 2.40 20.41
N LEU A 169 5.89 2.73 19.44
CA LEU A 169 5.75 2.30 18.05
C LEU A 169 6.88 1.34 17.73
N SER A 170 6.54 0.08 17.48
CA SER A 170 7.52 -0.92 17.02
C SER A 170 7.71 -0.84 15.52
N TRP A 171 8.92 -1.15 15.06
CA TRP A 171 9.26 -1.18 13.64
C TRP A 171 10.05 -2.46 13.32
N HIS A 172 9.92 -2.92 12.08
CA HIS A 172 10.67 -4.06 11.56
C HIS A 172 10.91 -3.88 10.07
N LEU A 173 12.13 -4.10 9.61
CA LEU A 173 12.49 -4.07 8.20
C LEU A 173 12.88 -5.48 7.76
N ASP A 174 12.17 -6.01 6.76
CA ASP A 174 12.49 -7.27 6.09
C ASP A 174 12.68 -7.00 4.60
N GLY A 175 13.94 -7.03 4.14
CA GLY A 175 14.32 -6.63 2.80
C GLY A 175 13.91 -5.20 2.47
N THR A 176 12.85 -5.05 1.67
CA THR A 176 12.27 -3.76 1.26
C THR A 176 10.92 -3.47 1.93
N THR A 177 10.46 -4.33 2.82
CA THR A 177 9.17 -4.23 3.49
C THR A 177 9.36 -3.69 4.90
N LEU A 178 8.87 -2.48 5.15
CA LEU A 178 8.83 -1.87 6.47
C LEU A 178 7.49 -2.18 7.12
N THR A 179 7.50 -2.75 8.32
CA THR A 179 6.32 -2.92 9.16
C THR A 179 6.39 -1.99 10.34
N LEU A 180 5.33 -1.21 10.56
CA LEU A 180 5.13 -0.40 11.75
C LEU A 180 3.96 -0.97 12.56
N GLN A 181 4.12 -1.10 13.87
CA GLN A 181 3.08 -1.64 14.73
C GLN A 181 2.95 -0.91 16.06
N ARG A 182 1.71 -0.49 16.36
CA ARG A 182 1.31 0.16 17.61
C ARG A 182 0.00 -0.44 18.10
N GLY A 183 0.06 -1.17 19.22
CA GLY A 183 -1.10 -1.90 19.74
C GLY A 183 -1.61 -2.91 18.71
N ASP A 184 -2.89 -2.80 18.37
CA ASP A 184 -3.59 -3.60 17.36
C ASP A 184 -3.40 -3.09 15.92
N ARG A 185 -2.87 -1.86 15.75
CA ARG A 185 -2.65 -1.27 14.43
C ARG A 185 -1.31 -1.74 13.87
N LYS A 186 -1.34 -2.37 12.70
CA LYS A 186 -0.15 -2.78 11.94
C LYS A 186 -0.22 -2.18 10.54
N VAL A 187 0.85 -1.52 10.12
CA VAL A 187 0.98 -0.90 8.80
C VAL A 187 2.15 -1.56 8.10
N MET A 188 1.89 -2.20 6.96
CA MET A 188 2.93 -2.73 6.09
C MET A 188 3.17 -1.73 4.96
N LEU A 189 4.43 -1.38 4.75
CA LEU A 189 4.87 -0.46 3.74
C LEU A 189 5.93 -1.11 2.85
N ALA A 190 5.85 -0.85 1.56
CA ALA A 190 6.89 -1.22 0.60
C ALA A 190 7.80 -0.03 0.32
N GLU A 191 9.11 -0.27 0.21
CA GLU A 191 10.06 0.72 -0.30
C GLU A 191 9.61 1.20 -1.68
N ARG A 192 9.34 2.51 -1.78
CA ARG A 192 9.04 3.16 -3.05
C ARG A 192 10.32 3.24 -3.85
N ARG A 193 10.37 2.47 -4.94
CA ARG A 193 11.47 2.49 -5.92
C ARG A 193 10.98 3.21 -7.16
N GLU A 194 11.62 4.32 -7.49
CA GLU A 194 11.40 4.99 -8.77
C GLU A 194 11.95 4.10 -9.89
N ARG A 195 11.14 3.87 -10.92
CA ARG A 195 11.60 3.14 -12.09
C ARG A 195 12.65 3.97 -12.82
N PRO A 196 13.78 3.37 -13.22
CA PRO A 196 14.75 4.09 -14.04
C PRO A 196 14.08 4.48 -15.37
N VAL A 197 14.33 5.70 -15.86
CA VAL A 197 13.85 6.13 -17.18
C VAL A 197 14.42 5.21 -18.27
N VAL A 198 15.71 4.90 -18.17
CA VAL A 198 16.45 3.99 -19.05
C VAL A 198 16.18 2.53 -18.64
N GLY A 199 15.93 1.67 -19.61
CA GLY A 199 15.64 0.25 -19.40
C GLY A 199 14.22 -0.05 -18.95
N THR A 200 13.35 0.96 -18.84
CA THR A 200 11.92 0.78 -18.54
C THR A 200 11.09 1.09 -19.78
N ARG A 201 10.12 0.21 -20.07
CA ARG A 201 9.09 0.49 -21.07
C ARG A 201 7.97 1.31 -20.45
N TRP A 202 7.82 2.53 -20.92
CA TRP A 202 6.80 3.48 -20.48
C TRP A 202 5.63 3.48 -21.48
N ARG A 203 4.45 3.08 -21.03
CA ARG A 203 3.21 3.10 -21.81
C ARG A 203 2.43 4.37 -21.50
N VAL A 204 1.98 5.07 -22.54
CA VAL A 204 1.14 6.27 -22.40
C VAL A 204 -0.23 5.88 -21.85
N SER A 205 -0.60 6.48 -20.72
CA SER A 205 -1.88 6.30 -20.04
C SER A 205 -2.81 7.51 -20.20
N ALA A 206 -2.27 8.70 -20.45
CA ALA A 206 -3.06 9.88 -20.81
C ALA A 206 -2.26 10.87 -21.66
N LEU A 207 -2.98 11.66 -22.45
CA LEU A 207 -2.44 12.77 -23.23
C LEU A 207 -2.67 14.09 -22.48
N VAL A 208 -1.69 14.97 -22.49
CA VAL A 208 -1.78 16.30 -21.86
C VAL A 208 -1.68 17.37 -22.94
N THR A 209 -2.67 18.25 -22.98
CA THR A 209 -2.69 19.46 -23.81
C THR A 209 -3.05 20.68 -22.95
N ASP A 210 -3.02 21.87 -23.55
CA ASP A 210 -3.51 23.11 -22.96
C ASP A 210 -4.98 23.02 -22.54
N ALA A 211 -5.79 22.26 -23.28
CA ALA A 211 -7.21 22.11 -23.01
C ALA A 211 -7.50 21.15 -21.83
N ALA A 212 -6.82 20.00 -21.78
CA ALA A 212 -7.12 18.96 -20.79
C ALA A 212 -6.04 17.88 -20.67
N VAL A 213 -6.12 17.12 -19.57
CA VAL A 213 -5.58 15.76 -19.49
C VAL A 213 -6.69 14.81 -19.96
N SER A 214 -6.43 14.01 -21.00
CA SER A 214 -7.45 13.18 -21.64
C SER A 214 -7.02 11.72 -21.78
N THR A 215 -8.01 10.83 -21.66
CA THR A 215 -7.94 9.42 -22.02
C THR A 215 -8.98 9.15 -23.12
N SER A 216 -8.80 8.09 -23.91
CA SER A 216 -9.74 7.73 -24.97
C SER A 216 -9.70 6.23 -25.26
N ALA A 217 -10.75 5.70 -25.90
CA ALA A 217 -10.77 4.32 -26.37
C ALA A 217 -9.63 4.05 -27.37
N ALA A 218 -9.34 5.00 -28.27
CA ALA A 218 -8.23 4.91 -29.20
C ALA A 218 -6.87 4.81 -28.47
N LEU A 219 -6.66 5.56 -27.40
CA LEU A 219 -5.43 5.48 -26.58
C LEU A 219 -5.31 4.12 -25.90
N GLU A 220 -6.38 3.65 -25.24
CA GLU A 220 -6.37 2.36 -24.54
C GLU A 220 -6.21 1.16 -25.47
N ASN A 221 -6.74 1.24 -26.70
CA ASN A 221 -6.64 0.19 -27.70
C ASN A 221 -5.27 0.17 -28.37
N SER A 222 -4.73 1.34 -28.71
CA SER A 222 -3.46 1.46 -29.46
C SER A 222 -2.21 1.34 -28.58
N LYS A 223 -2.34 1.58 -27.26
CA LYS A 223 -1.31 1.42 -26.23
C LYS A 223 0.06 1.97 -26.65
N PRO A 224 0.17 3.27 -26.97
CA PRO A 224 1.46 3.87 -27.32
C PRO A 224 2.46 3.67 -26.18
N TYR A 225 3.72 3.47 -26.53
CA TYR A 225 4.79 3.28 -25.56
C TYR A 225 6.14 3.71 -26.13
N PHE A 226 7.11 3.94 -25.26
CA PHE A 226 8.51 4.02 -25.63
C PHE A 226 9.42 3.37 -24.58
N GLU A 227 10.65 3.12 -24.98
CA GLU A 227 11.72 2.59 -24.16
C GLU A 227 13.04 3.23 -24.62
N ILE A 228 13.91 3.53 -23.65
CA ILE A 228 15.28 3.99 -23.90
C ILE A 228 16.21 2.89 -23.39
N ALA A 229 16.97 2.26 -24.28
CA ALA A 229 17.94 1.24 -23.92
C ALA A 229 19.21 1.86 -23.29
N GLY A 230 20.01 1.03 -22.62
CA GLY A 230 21.22 1.46 -21.92
C GLY A 230 22.31 2.10 -22.81
N ASP A 231 22.26 1.85 -24.12
CA ASP A 231 23.13 2.46 -25.14
C ASP A 231 22.55 3.76 -25.74
N GLY A 232 21.41 4.23 -25.22
CA GLY A 232 20.69 5.40 -25.69
C GLY A 232 19.86 5.16 -26.95
N ALA A 233 19.62 3.92 -27.37
CA ALA A 233 18.64 3.62 -28.40
C ALA A 233 17.21 3.92 -27.90
N PHE A 234 16.46 4.71 -28.67
CA PHE A 234 15.06 5.01 -28.39
C PHE A 234 14.18 4.21 -29.35
N ALA A 235 13.19 3.49 -28.82
CA ALA A 235 12.24 2.73 -29.64
C ALA A 235 10.85 2.73 -29.00
N GLY A 236 9.81 2.60 -29.82
CA GLY A 236 8.44 2.59 -29.33
C GLY A 236 7.39 2.46 -30.41
N SER A 237 6.15 2.75 -30.02
CA SER A 237 4.99 2.85 -30.90
C SER A 237 4.14 4.06 -30.52
N THR A 238 3.69 4.83 -31.51
CA THR A 238 2.69 5.91 -31.32
C THR A 238 1.27 5.37 -31.19
N GLY A 239 1.11 4.04 -31.22
CA GLY A 239 -0.17 3.35 -31.35
C GLY A 239 -0.51 3.04 -32.82
N CYS A 240 -0.19 3.95 -33.73
CA CYS A 240 -0.35 3.77 -35.18
C CYS A 240 0.94 3.29 -35.87
N ASN A 241 2.05 3.98 -35.59
CA ASN A 241 3.34 3.75 -36.23
C ASN A 241 4.42 3.38 -35.22
N ARG A 242 5.41 2.63 -35.71
CA ARG A 242 6.62 2.38 -34.94
C ARG A 242 7.49 3.64 -34.95
N MET A 243 8.08 3.95 -33.80
CA MET A 243 9.05 5.03 -33.64
C MET A 243 10.43 4.46 -33.28
N THR A 244 11.48 5.06 -33.82
CA THR A 244 12.88 4.74 -33.52
C THR A 244 13.75 5.99 -33.55
N GLY A 245 14.78 6.05 -32.71
CA GLY A 245 15.69 7.19 -32.65
C GLY A 245 16.81 6.98 -31.63
N ARG A 246 17.36 8.09 -31.15
CA ARG A 246 18.33 8.11 -30.05
C ARG A 246 17.85 9.07 -28.97
N ALA A 247 18.13 8.74 -27.73
CA ALA A 247 17.85 9.60 -26.59
C ALA A 247 19.06 9.62 -25.64
N ARG A 248 19.30 10.79 -25.04
CA ARG A 248 20.23 10.96 -23.92
C ARG A 248 19.44 11.44 -22.71
N VAL A 249 19.63 10.79 -21.57
CA VAL A 249 18.98 11.14 -20.31
C VAL A 249 19.99 11.87 -19.42
N ASP A 250 19.63 13.07 -18.96
CA ASP A 250 20.43 13.93 -18.11
C ASP A 250 19.59 14.43 -16.93
N GLY A 251 19.66 13.72 -15.81
CA GLY A 251 18.83 14.00 -14.64
C GLY A 251 17.34 13.83 -14.97
N ASP A 252 16.58 14.92 -14.87
CA ASP A 252 15.16 15.00 -15.17
C ASP A 252 14.86 15.36 -16.64
N ARG A 253 15.88 15.46 -17.49
CA ARG A 253 15.72 15.80 -18.92
C ARG A 253 16.05 14.63 -19.82
N ILE A 254 15.28 14.49 -20.89
CA ILE A 254 15.57 13.57 -21.99
C ILE A 254 15.71 14.39 -23.26
N HIS A 255 16.88 14.32 -23.88
CA HIS A 255 17.15 14.89 -25.19
C HIS A 255 16.95 13.80 -26.24
N LEU A 256 15.89 13.93 -27.04
CA LEU A 256 15.58 13.07 -28.17
C LEU A 256 16.19 13.66 -29.45
N SER A 257 16.94 12.81 -30.15
CA SER A 257 17.30 13.09 -31.54
C SER A 257 16.06 12.97 -32.45
N PRO A 258 16.11 13.47 -33.70
CA PRO A 258 14.99 13.32 -34.64
C PRO A 258 14.48 11.87 -34.69
N ILE A 259 13.20 11.70 -34.40
CA ILE A 259 12.54 10.39 -34.35
C ILE A 259 12.11 10.00 -35.77
N ALA A 260 12.51 8.82 -36.20
CA ALA A 260 12.00 8.20 -37.41
C ALA A 260 10.71 7.42 -37.10
N THR A 261 9.70 7.56 -37.97
CA THR A 261 8.44 6.81 -37.87
C THR A 261 8.13 6.05 -39.15
N THR A 262 7.40 4.94 -39.01
CA THR A 262 6.73 4.34 -40.18
C THR A 262 5.58 5.23 -40.66
N ARG A 263 5.04 4.97 -41.85
CA ARG A 263 3.90 5.72 -42.43
C ARG A 263 2.74 4.80 -42.78
N ARG A 264 2.25 4.07 -41.79
CA ARG A 264 1.01 3.28 -41.88
C ARG A 264 -0.18 4.22 -41.69
N ALA A 265 -1.24 3.98 -42.45
CA ALA A 265 -2.52 4.64 -42.25
C ALA A 265 -3.31 3.96 -41.12
N CYS A 266 -3.93 4.74 -40.25
CA CYS A 266 -4.77 4.30 -39.15
C CYS A 266 -6.09 5.07 -39.17
N ASP A 267 -7.04 4.67 -38.33
CA ASP A 267 -8.27 5.43 -38.14
C ASP A 267 -7.96 6.86 -37.59
N PRO A 268 -8.86 7.83 -37.81
CA PRO A 268 -8.62 9.21 -37.42
C PRO A 268 -8.30 9.41 -35.94
N GLU A 269 -8.96 8.67 -35.04
CA GLU A 269 -8.77 8.82 -33.59
C GLU A 269 -7.37 8.34 -33.17
N THR A 270 -6.90 7.20 -33.71
CA THR A 270 -5.54 6.72 -33.47
C THR A 270 -4.49 7.64 -34.10
N ALA A 271 -4.77 8.23 -35.26
CA ALA A 271 -3.87 9.20 -35.89
C ALA A 271 -3.72 10.49 -35.07
N ASP A 272 -4.77 10.93 -34.37
CA ASP A 272 -4.73 12.07 -33.46
C ASP A 272 -3.94 11.78 -32.17
N VAL A 273 -4.08 10.56 -31.63
CA VAL A 273 -3.22 10.07 -30.54
C VAL A 273 -1.76 10.13 -30.95
N GLU A 274 -1.43 9.59 -32.14
CA GLU A 274 -0.07 9.61 -32.67
C GLU A 274 0.50 11.03 -32.76
N ARG A 275 -0.27 11.97 -33.32
CA ARG A 275 0.18 13.37 -33.48
C ARG A 275 0.54 14.00 -32.14
N THR A 276 -0.27 13.74 -31.11
CA THR A 276 -0.05 14.28 -29.77
C THR A 276 1.16 13.65 -29.09
N VAL A 277 1.34 12.33 -29.23
CA VAL A 277 2.53 11.62 -28.72
C VAL A 277 3.81 12.16 -29.36
N LEU A 278 3.82 12.33 -30.68
CA LEU A 278 5.00 12.88 -31.39
C LEU A 278 5.27 14.34 -31.03
N ALA A 279 4.22 15.15 -30.81
CA ALA A 279 4.38 16.53 -30.36
C ALA A 279 5.00 16.60 -28.95
N ALA A 280 4.58 15.70 -28.04
CA ALA A 280 5.14 15.64 -26.69
C ALA A 280 6.61 15.22 -26.70
N LEU A 281 7.00 14.26 -27.55
CA LEU A 281 8.34 13.67 -27.63
C LEU A 281 9.33 14.44 -28.52
N ARG A 282 9.01 15.68 -28.92
CA ARG A 282 9.89 16.48 -29.78
C ARG A 282 11.05 17.09 -29.00
N ASP A 283 12.25 16.91 -29.55
CA ASP A 283 13.51 17.51 -29.11
C ASP A 283 13.83 17.21 -27.64
N GLU A 284 13.43 18.05 -26.70
CA GLU A 284 13.72 17.89 -25.29
C GLU A 284 12.44 17.79 -24.46
N VAL A 285 12.44 16.87 -23.49
CA VAL A 285 11.33 16.67 -22.55
C VAL A 285 11.85 16.65 -21.12
N ILE A 286 11.02 17.11 -20.19
CA ILE A 286 11.25 17.01 -18.75
C ILE A 286 10.39 15.87 -18.22
N VAL A 287 10.99 15.01 -17.41
CA VAL A 287 10.34 13.85 -16.80
C VAL A 287 10.38 13.91 -15.29
N GLU A 288 9.25 13.58 -14.67
CA GLU A 288 9.13 13.34 -13.24
C GLU A 288 8.62 11.91 -13.07
N VAL A 289 9.43 11.05 -12.44
CA VAL A 289 9.05 9.67 -12.15
C VAL A 289 8.53 9.57 -10.72
N ASP A 290 7.38 8.95 -10.56
CA ASP A 290 6.74 8.63 -9.29
C ASP A 290 6.44 7.12 -9.26
N GLY A 291 7.41 6.33 -8.77
CA GLY A 291 7.28 4.87 -8.74
C GLY A 291 7.14 4.29 -10.15
N ASP A 292 5.96 3.75 -10.45
CA ASP A 292 5.58 3.21 -11.76
C ASP A 292 4.86 4.23 -12.66
N GLU A 293 4.68 5.47 -12.21
CA GLU A 293 4.10 6.55 -13.02
C GLU A 293 5.20 7.51 -13.50
N MET A 294 5.02 8.07 -14.68
CA MET A 294 5.87 9.13 -15.21
C MET A 294 5.00 10.26 -15.76
N ARG A 295 5.36 11.49 -15.38
CA ARG A 295 4.88 12.71 -16.02
C ARG A 295 5.96 13.17 -16.98
N LEU A 296 5.61 13.30 -18.25
CA LEU A 296 6.50 13.84 -19.28
C LEU A 296 5.90 15.15 -19.80
N THR A 297 6.71 16.19 -19.87
CA THR A 297 6.31 17.51 -20.37
C THR A 297 7.30 17.95 -21.45
N ASN A 298 6.80 18.40 -22.59
CA ASN A 298 7.68 18.94 -23.62
C ASN A 298 8.36 20.23 -23.12
N ALA A 299 9.68 20.35 -23.29
CA ALA A 299 10.44 21.46 -22.73
C ALA A 299 10.14 22.80 -23.46
N ALA A 300 9.90 22.74 -24.77
CA ALA A 300 9.59 23.91 -25.60
C ALA A 300 8.12 24.33 -25.49
N ASN A 301 7.20 23.38 -25.31
CA ASN A 301 5.79 23.66 -25.08
C ASN A 301 5.27 22.95 -23.82
N ARG A 302 5.26 23.67 -22.70
CA ARG A 302 4.84 23.15 -21.38
C ARG A 302 3.38 22.74 -21.30
N ALA A 303 2.55 23.12 -22.27
CA ALA A 303 1.17 22.70 -22.33
C ALA A 303 1.00 21.29 -22.93
N VAL A 304 2.03 20.74 -23.59
CA VAL A 304 1.98 19.42 -24.22
C VAL A 304 2.80 18.42 -23.41
N GLY A 305 2.22 17.26 -23.15
CA GLY A 305 2.87 16.22 -22.37
C GLY A 305 2.14 14.88 -22.38
N LEU A 306 2.63 13.95 -21.58
CA LEU A 306 2.10 12.60 -21.43
C LEU A 306 2.04 12.22 -19.94
N ARG A 307 1.05 11.41 -19.59
CA ARG A 307 1.10 10.55 -18.40
C ARG A 307 1.45 9.15 -18.88
N LEU A 308 2.39 8.49 -18.20
CA LEU A 308 2.85 7.17 -18.57
C LEU A 308 2.91 6.25 -17.36
N THR A 309 2.69 4.97 -17.61
CA THR A 309 2.82 3.89 -16.63
C THR A 309 3.95 2.96 -17.05
N ALA A 310 4.78 2.53 -16.11
CA ALA A 310 5.73 1.47 -16.32
C ALA A 310 4.95 0.20 -16.68
N SER A 311 5.31 -0.40 -17.82
CA SER A 311 4.77 -1.68 -18.26
C SER A 311 5.90 -2.69 -18.23
N GLY A 312 5.68 -3.83 -17.56
CA GLY A 312 6.64 -4.92 -17.57
C GLY A 312 6.94 -5.35 -19.01
N ILE A 313 8.20 -5.63 -19.31
CA ILE A 313 8.53 -6.50 -20.43
C ILE A 313 7.99 -7.87 -19.99
N ALA A 314 6.87 -8.28 -20.58
CA ALA A 314 6.38 -9.65 -20.45
C ALA A 314 7.43 -10.61 -21.03
#